data_AF-A0A3Q2U1T8-F1
#
_entry.id   AF-A0A3Q2U1T8-F1
#
_cell.length_a   1.000
_cell.length_b   1.000
_cell.length_c   1.000
_cell.angle_alpha   90.00
_cell.angle_beta   90.00
_cell.angle_gamma   90.00
#
_symmetry.space_group_name_H-M   'P 1'
#
loop_
_entity.id
_entity.type
_entity.pdbx_description
1 polymer ?
#
loop_
_entity_poly.entity_id
_entity_poly.type
_entity_poly.pdbx_seq_one_letter_code
_entity_poly.pdbx_strand_id
1 'polypeptide(L)'
;FRTTHLMSLNELLLCYKPVTSNTKSVFVHFLQAYKFGDIIAFPRDLSSHGGLSLYKHYAIYVGSKKFVQQTPEEDIFHMTGSVSQSPDLSGNCQYSNCVFGKLSKHRKHELDNYLDEIWQAEGLKINPYDIMRRIKETYRNCGRWNAITNNCEHIATCIRYGLKISWQVCGGA
;
A
#
# COMPACT_ATOMS: atom_id res chain seq x y z
N PHE A 1 -46.44 0.29 34.83
CA PHE A 1 -46.21 1.68 34.42
C PHE A 1 -44.80 1.80 33.84
N ARG A 2 -44.70 2.42 32.66
CA ARG A 2 -43.46 2.57 31.87
C ARG A 2 -42.43 3.44 32.58
N THR A 3 -41.16 3.08 32.43
CA THR A 3 -40.06 4.03 32.31
C THR A 3 -38.99 3.45 31.39
N THR A 4 -38.80 4.10 30.25
CA THR A 4 -37.66 3.93 29.35
C THR A 4 -36.44 4.61 29.95
N HIS A 5 -35.26 4.01 29.86
CA HIS A 5 -34.03 4.80 29.84
C HIS A 5 -32.97 4.16 28.93
N LEU A 6 -32.53 4.98 27.98
CA LEU A 6 -31.45 4.74 27.03
C LEU A 6 -30.16 4.36 27.76
N MET A 7 -29.47 3.31 27.29
CA MET A 7 -28.11 3.00 27.72
C MET A 7 -27.14 4.00 27.07
N SER A 8 -26.39 4.67 27.95
CA SER A 8 -25.35 5.65 27.66
C SER A 8 -24.04 4.95 27.24
N LEU A 9 -23.19 5.66 26.49
CA LEU A 9 -21.91 5.30 25.84
C LEU A 9 -20.78 4.78 26.79
N ASN A 10 -21.10 4.34 28.00
CA ASN A 10 -20.14 3.92 29.02
C ASN A 10 -19.91 2.39 29.11
N GLU A 11 -20.46 1.58 28.20
CA GLU A 11 -20.17 0.13 28.15
C GLU A 11 -18.96 -0.26 27.26
N LEU A 12 -18.23 0.70 26.69
CA LEU A 12 -17.10 0.45 25.79
C LEU A 12 -15.71 0.73 26.40
N LEU A 13 -15.62 0.95 27.72
CA LEU A 13 -14.37 1.32 28.40
C LEU A 13 -14.13 0.56 29.71
N LEU A 14 -14.11 -0.78 29.66
CA LEU A 14 -13.69 -1.61 30.79
C LEU A 14 -12.77 -2.74 30.33
N CYS A 15 -11.49 -2.40 30.17
CA CYS A 15 -10.35 -3.23 30.63
C CYS A 15 -9.04 -2.44 30.42
N TYR A 16 -8.85 -1.36 31.19
CA TYR A 16 -7.52 -0.80 31.41
C TYR A 16 -7.30 -0.66 32.92
N LYS A 17 -6.44 -1.52 33.47
CA LYS A 17 -5.82 -1.30 34.78
C LYS A 17 -4.32 -1.09 34.55
N PRO A 18 -3.71 -0.01 35.05
CA PRO A 18 -2.27 0.14 34.98
C PRO A 18 -1.65 -0.72 36.09
N VAL A 19 -0.80 -1.67 35.72
CA VAL A 19 0.11 -2.33 36.67
C VAL A 19 1.46 -1.64 36.57
N THR A 20 1.86 -1.01 37.66
CA THR A 20 3.20 -0.45 37.87
C THR A 20 4.17 -1.58 38.22
N SER A 21 5.16 -1.83 37.37
CA SER A 21 6.57 -2.04 37.72
C SER A 21 7.33 -2.69 36.55
N ASN A 22 8.41 -2.02 36.17
CA ASN A 22 9.57 -2.55 35.47
C ASN A 22 9.31 -3.42 34.22
N THR A 23 8.96 -2.79 33.09
CA THR A 23 8.88 -3.49 31.81
C THR A 23 9.57 -2.71 30.70
N LYS A 24 10.42 -3.43 29.97
CA LYS A 24 11.00 -3.05 28.67
C LYS A 24 9.90 -2.39 27.83
N SER A 25 10.21 -1.24 27.23
CA SER A 25 9.36 -0.50 26.30
C SER A 25 8.58 -1.46 25.38
N VAL A 26 7.31 -1.71 25.72
CA VAL A 26 6.39 -2.45 24.86
C VAL A 26 5.89 -1.42 23.85
N PHE A 27 6.50 -1.43 22.67
CA PHE A 27 5.98 -0.73 21.50
C PHE A 27 4.61 -1.32 21.17
N VAL A 28 3.55 -0.67 21.64
CA VAL A 28 2.19 -0.93 21.18
C VAL A 28 2.12 -0.35 19.75
N HIS A 29 2.37 -1.20 18.76
CA HIS A 29 2.06 -0.89 17.37
C HIS A 29 0.54 -0.66 17.28
N PHE A 30 0.11 0.61 17.26
CA PHE A 30 -1.18 0.95 16.69
C PHE A 30 -1.17 0.38 15.26
N LEU A 31 -1.97 -0.65 15.00
CA LEU A 31 -2.23 -1.10 13.63
C LEU A 31 -2.95 0.04 12.92
N GLN A 32 -2.20 0.92 12.27
CA GLN A 32 -2.78 1.95 11.43
C GLN A 32 -3.61 1.25 10.35
N ALA A 33 -4.94 1.32 10.47
CA ALA A 33 -5.83 0.72 9.50
C ALA A 33 -5.73 1.52 8.20
N TYR A 34 -5.18 0.88 7.16
CA TYR A 34 -5.13 1.45 5.82
C TYR A 34 -6.52 1.67 5.24
N LYS A 35 -6.67 2.73 4.45
CA LYS A 35 -7.90 3.08 3.73
C LYS A 35 -7.72 2.77 2.25
N PHE A 36 -8.83 2.48 1.57
CA PHE A 36 -8.82 2.25 0.13
C PHE A 36 -8.13 3.42 -0.60
N GLY A 37 -7.17 3.08 -1.45
CA GLY A 37 -6.39 4.04 -2.23
C GLY A 37 -5.10 4.50 -1.57
N ASP A 38 -4.83 4.14 -0.31
CA ASP A 38 -3.58 4.48 0.37
C ASP A 38 -2.38 3.85 -0.36
N ILE A 39 -1.34 4.66 -0.54
CA ILE A 39 -0.02 4.21 -0.99
C ILE A 39 0.67 3.57 0.22
N ILE A 40 1.07 2.32 0.05
CA ILE A 40 1.85 1.57 1.02
C ILE A 40 3.26 1.40 0.46
N ALA A 41 4.25 1.85 1.22
CA ALA A 41 5.65 1.58 0.93
C ALA A 41 6.12 0.33 1.69
N PHE A 42 6.99 -0.44 1.04
CA PHE A 42 7.64 -1.63 1.60
C PHE A 42 9.14 -1.38 1.61
N PRO A 43 9.69 -0.91 2.74
CA PRO A 43 11.12 -0.76 2.91
C PRO A 43 11.82 -2.10 2.70
N ARG A 44 12.85 -2.12 1.85
CA ARG A 44 13.69 -3.31 1.69
C ARG A 44 14.80 -3.30 2.73
N ASP A 45 15.10 -4.47 3.28
CA ASP A 45 16.19 -4.61 4.22
C ASP A 45 17.54 -4.49 3.49
N LEU A 46 18.36 -3.52 3.88
CA LEU A 46 19.67 -3.27 3.28
C LEU A 46 20.61 -4.49 3.40
N SER A 47 20.40 -5.31 4.43
CA SER A 47 21.20 -6.51 4.70
C SER A 47 20.99 -7.65 3.69
N SER A 48 19.83 -7.69 3.02
CA SER A 48 19.43 -8.82 2.16
C SER A 48 19.95 -8.75 0.71
N HIS A 49 20.53 -7.62 0.31
CA HIS A 49 20.97 -7.36 -1.08
C HIS A 49 22.37 -6.74 -1.16
N GLY A 50 23.28 -7.09 -0.25
CA GLY A 50 24.65 -6.57 -0.26
C GLY A 50 24.75 -5.06 -0.10
N GLY A 51 23.80 -4.43 0.62
CA GLY A 51 23.86 -3.02 0.99
C GLY A 51 23.31 -2.01 -0.04
N LEU A 52 22.80 -2.45 -1.21
CA LEU A 52 22.49 -1.54 -2.32
C LEU A 52 21.00 -1.36 -2.65
N SER A 53 20.09 -1.95 -1.87
CA SER A 53 18.65 -1.81 -2.17
C SER A 53 18.08 -0.51 -1.60
N LEU A 54 18.39 0.62 -2.24
CA LEU A 54 17.79 1.95 -1.95
C LEU A 54 16.32 2.05 -2.39
N TYR A 55 15.80 1.03 -3.07
CA TYR A 55 14.49 1.07 -3.69
C TYR A 55 13.43 0.35 -2.82
N LYS A 56 12.59 1.11 -2.08
CA LYS A 56 11.32 0.63 -1.53
C LYS A 56 10.42 0.09 -2.66
N HIS A 57 9.61 -0.92 -2.35
CA HIS A 57 8.52 -1.33 -3.23
C HIS A 57 7.24 -0.56 -2.85
N TYR A 58 6.30 -0.38 -3.77
CA TYR A 58 5.08 0.40 -3.56
C TYR A 58 3.84 -0.37 -4.02
N ALA A 59 2.74 -0.21 -3.29
CA ALA A 59 1.42 -0.73 -3.64
C ALA A 59 0.31 0.26 -3.28
N ILE A 60 -0.87 0.03 -3.83
CA ILE A 60 -2.11 0.68 -3.44
C ILE A 60 -2.93 -0.29 -2.59
N TYR A 61 -3.35 0.13 -1.40
CA TYR A 61 -4.27 -0.65 -0.58
C TYR A 61 -5.66 -0.65 -1.21
N VAL A 62 -6.17 -1.83 -1.53
CA VAL A 62 -7.53 -2.02 -2.06
C VAL A 62 -8.49 -2.61 -1.02
N GLY A 63 -7.96 -3.17 0.07
CA GLY A 63 -8.75 -3.72 1.17
C GLY A 63 -9.81 -4.71 0.68
N SER A 64 -11.05 -4.54 1.15
CA SER A 64 -12.17 -5.41 0.79
C SER A 64 -12.90 -5.03 -0.50
N LYS A 65 -12.50 -3.95 -1.19
CA LYS A 65 -13.09 -3.62 -2.50
C LYS A 65 -12.85 -4.78 -3.45
N LYS A 66 -13.88 -5.15 -4.21
CA LYS A 66 -13.84 -6.31 -5.10
C LYS A 66 -13.61 -5.85 -6.53
N PHE A 67 -12.48 -6.25 -7.09
CA PHE A 67 -12.25 -6.28 -8.53
C PHE A 67 -12.56 -7.69 -9.04
N VAL A 68 -13.05 -7.81 -10.28
CA VAL A 68 -13.41 -9.11 -10.88
C VAL A 68 -12.22 -10.08 -10.87
N GLN A 69 -11.00 -9.54 -10.98
CA GLN A 69 -9.76 -10.28 -11.10
C GLN A 69 -9.02 -10.49 -9.77
N GLN A 70 -9.61 -10.07 -8.65
CA GLN A 70 -9.01 -10.11 -7.31
C GLN A 70 -9.61 -11.25 -6.49
N THR A 71 -8.76 -12.03 -5.84
CA THR A 71 -9.18 -13.07 -4.89
C THR A 71 -9.59 -12.47 -3.54
N PRO A 72 -10.37 -13.18 -2.70
CA PRO A 72 -10.84 -12.63 -1.42
C PRO A 72 -9.74 -12.22 -0.42
N GLU A 73 -8.55 -12.78 -0.58
CA GLU A 73 -7.41 -12.61 0.33
C GLU A 73 -6.39 -11.57 -0.15
N GLU A 74 -6.55 -11.06 -1.36
CA GLU A 74 -5.72 -10.01 -1.91
C GLU A 74 -6.29 -8.66 -1.50
N ASP A 75 -5.44 -7.76 -1.00
CA ASP A 75 -5.81 -6.49 -0.40
C ASP A 75 -4.89 -5.34 -0.84
N ILE A 76 -3.93 -5.62 -1.73
CA ILE A 76 -3.06 -4.61 -2.38
C ILE A 76 -3.04 -4.78 -3.90
N PHE A 77 -2.81 -3.70 -4.62
CA PHE A 77 -2.54 -3.68 -6.06
C PHE A 77 -1.17 -3.05 -6.32
N HIS A 78 -0.31 -3.73 -7.08
CA HIS A 78 1.06 -3.27 -7.28
C HIS A 78 1.67 -3.76 -8.59
N MET A 79 2.73 -3.09 -9.01
CA MET A 79 3.60 -3.56 -10.09
C MET A 79 4.58 -4.61 -9.54
N THR A 80 4.69 -5.78 -10.14
CA THR A 80 5.77 -6.72 -9.88
C THR A 80 7.03 -6.30 -10.60
N GLY A 81 8.21 -6.55 -10.02
CA GLY A 81 9.47 -6.47 -10.76
C GLY A 81 9.54 -7.56 -11.83
N SER A 82 10.52 -7.46 -12.73
CA SER A 82 10.82 -8.53 -13.69
C SER A 82 10.94 -9.88 -12.96
N VAL A 83 10.08 -10.83 -13.29
CA VAL A 83 10.11 -12.16 -12.68
C VAL A 83 11.22 -12.94 -13.38
N SER A 84 12.44 -12.90 -12.84
CA SER A 84 13.47 -13.89 -13.16
C SER A 84 13.25 -15.15 -12.32
N GLN A 85 12.02 -15.68 -12.29
CA GLN A 85 11.73 -16.98 -11.69
C GLN A 85 11.10 -17.86 -12.75
N SER A 86 11.91 -18.86 -13.13
CA SER A 86 11.71 -19.91 -14.13
C SER A 86 11.30 -19.41 -15.52
N PRO A 87 12.13 -19.60 -16.57
CA PRO A 87 11.54 -19.68 -17.90
C PRO A 87 10.39 -20.68 -17.80
N ASP A 88 9.21 -20.33 -18.34
CA ASP A 88 8.32 -21.42 -18.74
C ASP A 88 9.11 -22.32 -19.72
N LEU A 89 8.58 -23.49 -20.06
CA LEU A 89 9.27 -24.39 -20.99
C LEU A 89 9.58 -23.75 -22.38
N SER A 90 9.23 -22.47 -22.61
CA SER A 90 9.55 -21.65 -23.78
C SER A 90 10.69 -20.62 -23.59
N GLY A 91 11.29 -20.49 -22.40
CA GLY A 91 12.43 -19.58 -22.21
C GLY A 91 12.07 -18.12 -21.92
N ASN A 92 10.78 -17.79 -21.77
CA ASN A 92 10.33 -16.41 -21.62
C ASN A 92 10.32 -15.96 -20.15
N CYS A 93 11.16 -14.98 -19.80
CA CYS A 93 11.07 -14.26 -18.52
C CYS A 93 9.69 -13.57 -18.43
N GLN A 94 8.91 -13.87 -17.38
CA GLN A 94 7.63 -13.19 -17.18
C GLN A 94 7.90 -11.71 -16.89
N TYR A 95 7.54 -10.85 -17.85
CA TYR A 95 7.69 -9.41 -17.72
C TYR A 95 6.91 -8.91 -16.48
N SER A 96 7.48 -7.91 -15.81
CA SER A 96 6.81 -7.12 -14.77
C SER A 96 5.37 -6.78 -15.16
N ASN A 97 4.42 -6.91 -14.24
CA ASN A 97 3.04 -6.53 -14.52
C ASN A 97 2.30 -6.04 -13.27
N CYS A 98 1.15 -5.40 -13.45
CA CYS A 98 0.35 -4.88 -12.35
C CYS A 98 -0.76 -5.86 -11.97
N VAL A 99 -0.72 -6.30 -10.73
CA VAL A 99 -1.50 -7.42 -10.21
C VAL A 99 -1.99 -7.12 -8.80
N PHE A 100 -2.95 -7.94 -8.37
CA PHE A 100 -3.34 -7.98 -6.97
C PHE A 100 -2.37 -8.86 -6.16
N GLY A 101 -2.22 -8.53 -4.89
CA GLY A 101 -1.32 -9.22 -3.97
C GLY A 101 -1.85 -9.15 -2.54
N LYS A 102 -1.08 -9.72 -1.60
CA LYS A 102 -1.45 -9.77 -0.18
C LYS A 102 -0.47 -8.98 0.65
N LEU A 103 -0.96 -7.98 1.38
CA LEU A 103 -0.21 -7.17 2.33
C LEU A 103 0.44 -8.05 3.40
N SER A 104 -0.28 -9.09 3.84
CA SER A 104 0.18 -10.07 4.85
C SER A 104 1.45 -10.84 4.47
N LYS A 105 1.85 -10.85 3.19
CA LYS A 105 3.14 -11.42 2.75
C LYS A 105 4.33 -10.52 3.07
N HIS A 106 4.10 -9.28 3.48
CA HIS A 106 5.13 -8.29 3.77
C HIS A 106 5.16 -7.96 5.26
N ARG A 107 6.29 -8.22 5.92
CA ARG A 107 6.42 -7.99 7.37
C ARG A 107 6.60 -6.52 7.75
N LYS A 108 7.20 -5.72 6.86
CA LYS A 108 7.48 -4.30 7.07
C LYS A 108 6.79 -3.52 5.96
N HIS A 109 5.93 -2.59 6.36
CA HIS A 109 5.20 -1.70 5.46
C HIS A 109 4.77 -0.44 6.20
N GLU A 110 4.61 0.65 5.47
CA GLU A 110 4.25 1.97 6.02
C GLU A 110 3.32 2.73 5.08
N LEU A 111 2.49 3.61 5.64
CA LEU A 111 1.70 4.55 4.85
C LEU A 111 2.64 5.59 4.21
N ASP A 112 2.53 5.83 2.91
CA ASP A 112 3.43 6.75 2.19
C ASP A 112 2.66 7.64 1.19
N ASN A 113 1.60 8.28 1.67
CA ASN A 113 0.79 9.25 0.92
C ASN A 113 1.43 10.65 0.90
N TYR A 114 2.74 10.75 0.66
CA TYR A 114 3.52 11.98 0.87
C TYR A 114 3.09 13.17 -0.03
N LEU A 115 2.35 12.95 -1.11
CA LEU A 115 1.82 14.03 -1.97
C LEU A 115 0.46 14.57 -1.51
N ASP A 116 -0.18 13.96 -0.50
CA ASP A 116 -1.54 14.36 -0.09
C ASP A 116 -1.63 15.83 0.33
N GLU A 117 -0.64 16.34 1.06
CA GLU A 117 -0.62 17.74 1.51
C GLU A 117 -0.54 18.71 0.33
N ILE A 118 0.34 18.43 -0.64
CA ILE A 118 0.49 19.22 -1.87
C ILE A 118 -0.80 19.14 -2.70
N TRP A 119 -1.37 17.93 -2.85
CA TRP A 119 -2.59 17.72 -3.62
C TRP A 119 -3.77 18.50 -3.04
N GLN A 120 -3.91 18.51 -1.72
CA GLN A 120 -4.96 19.23 -1.01
C GLN A 120 -4.75 20.75 -1.08
N ALA A 121 -3.50 21.22 -0.98
CA ALA A 121 -3.16 22.64 -1.10
C ALA A 121 -3.54 23.22 -2.47
N GLU A 122 -3.40 22.43 -3.54
CA GLU A 122 -3.84 22.76 -4.91
C GLU A 122 -5.37 22.65 -5.10
N GLY A 123 -6.13 22.36 -4.04
CA GLY A 123 -7.58 22.19 -4.11
C GLY A 123 -8.02 20.91 -4.83
N LEU A 124 -7.10 19.99 -5.12
CA LEU A 124 -7.38 18.73 -5.81
C LEU A 124 -7.90 17.69 -4.82
N LYS A 125 -8.93 16.94 -5.24
CA LYS A 125 -9.54 15.89 -4.42
C LYS A 125 -9.08 14.52 -4.88
N ILE A 126 -8.73 13.68 -3.92
CA ILE A 126 -8.45 12.26 -4.15
C ILE A 126 -9.80 11.55 -4.28
N ASN A 127 -10.10 11.09 -5.50
CA ASN A 127 -11.38 10.50 -5.83
C ASN A 127 -11.27 8.97 -5.89
N PRO A 128 -11.97 8.22 -5.02
CA PRO A 128 -11.99 6.76 -5.05
C PRO A 128 -12.44 6.16 -6.39
N TYR A 129 -13.31 6.85 -7.13
CA TYR A 129 -13.75 6.40 -8.46
C TYR A 129 -12.61 6.44 -9.48
N ASP A 130 -11.78 7.49 -9.46
CA ASP A 130 -10.63 7.58 -10.35
C ASP A 130 -9.56 6.54 -10.02
N ILE A 131 -9.32 6.30 -8.72
CA ILE A 131 -8.43 5.22 -8.25
C ILE A 131 -8.92 3.87 -8.79
N MET A 132 -10.20 3.56 -8.61
CA MET A 132 -10.79 2.31 -9.10
C MET A 132 -10.67 2.17 -10.62
N ARG A 133 -10.96 3.25 -11.37
CA ARG A 133 -10.86 3.27 -12.83
C ARG A 133 -9.42 2.99 -13.28
N ARG A 134 -8.44 3.69 -12.72
CA ARG A 134 -7.02 3.52 -13.07
C ARG A 134 -6.51 2.13 -12.72
N ILE A 135 -6.93 1.54 -11.59
CA ILE A 135 -6.60 0.14 -11.27
C ILE A 135 -7.11 -0.80 -12.38
N LYS A 136 -8.36 -0.64 -12.82
CA LYS A 136 -8.94 -1.46 -13.90
C LYS A 136 -8.20 -1.29 -15.23
N GLU A 137 -7.88 -0.05 -15.61
CA GLU A 137 -7.15 0.29 -16.85
C GLU A 137 -5.71 -0.26 -16.83
N THR A 138 -5.11 -0.36 -15.64
CA THR A 138 -3.70 -0.70 -15.43
C THR A 138 -3.49 -2.19 -15.12
N TYR A 139 -4.54 -2.92 -14.71
CA TYR A 139 -4.47 -4.36 -14.41
C TYR A 139 -3.93 -5.13 -15.61
N ARG A 140 -2.83 -5.86 -15.39
CA ARG A 140 -2.09 -6.59 -16.42
C ARG A 140 -1.60 -5.76 -17.63
N ASN A 141 -1.65 -4.43 -17.55
CA ASN A 141 -1.41 -3.52 -18.68
C ASN A 141 -0.57 -2.27 -18.29
N CYS A 142 0.30 -2.38 -17.29
CA CYS A 142 1.05 -1.22 -16.78
C CYS A 142 2.40 -0.94 -17.43
N GLY A 143 2.62 -1.56 -18.60
CA GLY A 143 3.85 -1.46 -19.36
C GLY A 143 5.04 -2.16 -18.71
N ARG A 144 6.21 -2.05 -19.35
CA ARG A 144 7.45 -2.67 -18.89
C ARG A 144 8.03 -1.90 -17.72
N TRP A 145 8.50 -2.61 -16.70
CA TRP A 145 9.19 -2.02 -15.57
C TRP A 145 10.50 -1.35 -16.00
N ASN A 146 10.70 -0.15 -15.50
CA ASN A 146 11.93 0.61 -15.65
C ASN A 146 12.20 1.37 -14.35
N ALA A 147 13.40 1.18 -13.78
CA ALA A 147 13.79 1.76 -12.50
C ALA A 147 13.61 3.29 -12.44
N ILE A 148 13.78 3.99 -13.57
CA ILE A 148 13.81 5.45 -13.64
C ILE A 148 12.48 6.03 -14.14
N THR A 149 11.82 5.37 -15.09
CA THR A 149 10.69 5.97 -15.84
C THR A 149 9.34 5.27 -15.64
N ASN A 150 9.33 4.02 -15.15
CA ASN A 150 8.08 3.24 -14.99
C ASN A 150 8.28 2.13 -13.94
N ASN A 151 8.44 2.56 -12.70
CA ASN A 151 8.65 1.68 -11.54
C ASN A 151 7.37 1.59 -10.68
N CYS A 152 7.42 0.89 -9.55
CA CYS A 152 6.23 0.71 -8.71
C CYS A 152 5.74 2.01 -8.05
N GLU A 153 6.63 2.97 -7.74
CA GLU A 153 6.24 4.27 -7.19
C GLU A 153 5.48 5.11 -8.22
N HIS A 154 5.98 5.18 -9.47
CA HIS A 154 5.27 5.84 -10.58
C HIS A 154 3.87 5.28 -10.80
N ILE A 155 3.70 3.96 -10.69
CA ILE A 155 2.39 3.32 -10.84
C ILE A 155 1.49 3.67 -9.65
N ALA A 156 1.99 3.60 -8.42
CA ALA A 156 1.21 3.94 -7.23
C ALA A 156 0.74 5.41 -7.25
N THR A 157 1.63 6.34 -7.55
CA THR A 157 1.29 7.77 -7.66
C THR A 157 0.33 8.04 -8.84
N CYS A 158 0.51 7.36 -9.97
CA CYS A 158 -0.42 7.45 -11.10
C CYS A 158 -1.82 6.99 -10.70
N ILE A 159 -1.95 5.89 -9.97
CA ILE A 159 -3.25 5.40 -9.53
C ILE A 159 -3.92 6.37 -8.54
N ARG A 160 -3.20 6.80 -7.50
CA ARG A 160 -3.77 7.69 -6.47
C ARG A 160 -4.05 9.10 -6.99
N TYR A 161 -3.09 9.70 -7.66
CA TYR A 161 -3.11 11.13 -8.02
C TYR A 161 -3.36 11.37 -9.51
N GLY A 162 -3.00 10.43 -10.39
CA GLY A 162 -3.12 10.58 -11.84
C GLY A 162 -1.83 11.03 -12.52
N LEU A 163 -0.77 11.22 -11.75
CA LEU A 163 0.55 11.60 -12.23
C LEU A 163 1.57 10.53 -11.87
N LYS A 164 2.45 10.19 -12.81
CA LYS A 164 3.59 9.32 -12.57
C LYS A 164 4.71 10.13 -11.92
N ILE A 165 4.86 10.00 -10.60
CA ILE A 165 5.92 10.65 -9.81
C ILE A 165 6.67 9.57 -9.03
N SER A 166 8.01 9.70 -8.92
CA SER A 166 8.84 8.82 -8.10
C SER A 166 9.94 9.61 -7.40
N TRP A 167 9.85 9.79 -6.07
CA TRP A 167 10.90 10.45 -5.28
C TRP A 167 12.19 9.64 -5.27
N GLN A 168 12.10 8.32 -5.39
CA GLN A 168 13.26 7.44 -5.36
C GLN A 168 14.25 7.65 -6.52
N VAL A 169 13.81 8.30 -7.61
CA VAL A 169 14.67 8.59 -8.77
C VAL A 169 14.62 10.04 -9.25
N CYS A 170 13.54 10.78 -8.96
CA CYS A 170 13.44 12.21 -9.30
C CYS A 170 13.84 13.14 -8.15
N GLY A 171 14.12 12.59 -6.96
CA GLY A 171 14.37 13.34 -5.73
C GLY A 171 15.82 13.42 -5.27
N GLY A 172 16.76 12.90 -6.07
CA GLY A 172 18.20 12.97 -5.80
C GLY A 172 18.84 14.11 -6.58
N ALA A 173 18.63 15.35 -6.15
CA ALA A 173 19.46 16.50 -6.48
C ALA A 173 19.73 17.30 -5.20
#